data_AF-A0A957T2U0-F1
#
_entry.id   AF-A0A957T2U0-F1
#
_cell.length_a   1.000
_cell.length_b   1.000
_cell.length_c   1.000
_cell.angle_alpha   90.00
_cell.angle_beta   90.00
_cell.angle_gamma   90.00
#
_symmetry.space_group_name_H-M   'P 1'
#
loop_
_entity.id
_entity.type
_entity.pdbx_description
1 polymer ?
#
loop_
_entity_poly.entity_id
_entity_poly.type
_entity_poly.pdbx_seq_one_letter_code
_entity_poly.pdbx_strand_id
1 'polypeptide(L)'
;MDPFLNDLFLRGIVLQAEGEQLQLRGAKGVLTPTTIALLKKHKGAILRSLTEPVGRYPLSYGQEALWYTAQSAADSPLYNVSIALRIHSAVDPVALQRTFQAFVIRHPLLR
;
A
#
# COMPACT_ATOMS: atom_id res chain seq x y z
N MET A 1 -4.67 -10.68 5.75
CA MET A 1 -5.63 -9.85 4.98
C MET A 1 -6.91 -10.66 4.86
N ASP A 2 -8.08 -10.07 5.05
CA ASP A 2 -9.36 -10.78 4.86
C ASP A 2 -9.40 -11.38 3.43
N PRO A 3 -9.56 -12.71 3.26
CA PRO A 3 -9.59 -13.37 1.95
C PRO A 3 -10.59 -12.72 0.98
N PHE A 4 -11.67 -12.17 1.52
CA PHE A 4 -12.68 -11.43 0.76
C PHE A 4 -12.14 -10.13 0.15
N LEU A 5 -11.37 -9.35 0.91
CA LEU A 5 -10.78 -8.10 0.40
C LEU A 5 -9.71 -8.36 -0.67
N ASN A 6 -8.95 -9.46 -0.52
CA ASN A 6 -7.95 -9.85 -1.49
C ASN A 6 -8.59 -10.31 -2.82
N ASP A 7 -9.67 -11.09 -2.77
CA ASP A 7 -10.44 -11.48 -3.96
C ASP A 7 -11.01 -10.25 -4.70
N LEU A 8 -11.54 -9.26 -3.98
CA LEU A 8 -12.02 -8.01 -4.57
C LEU A 8 -10.90 -7.21 -5.25
N PHE A 9 -9.74 -7.11 -4.61
CA PHE A 9 -8.57 -6.44 -5.17
C PHE A 9 -8.08 -7.12 -6.46
N LEU A 10 -7.99 -8.45 -6.47
CA LEU A 10 -7.61 -9.24 -7.65
C LEU A 10 -8.60 -9.07 -8.82
N ARG A 11 -9.87 -8.81 -8.52
CA ARG A 11 -10.90 -8.47 -9.52
C ARG A 11 -10.84 -7.01 -9.98
N GLY A 12 -9.89 -6.22 -9.49
CA GLY A 12 -9.71 -4.82 -9.85
C GLY A 12 -10.69 -3.87 -9.15
N ILE A 13 -11.31 -4.30 -8.05
CA ILE A 13 -12.13 -3.42 -7.21
C ILE A 13 -11.23 -2.78 -6.16
N VAL A 14 -11.17 -1.45 -6.16
CA VAL A 14 -10.49 -0.64 -5.15
C VAL A 14 -11.53 -0.06 -4.21
N LEU A 15 -11.37 -0.33 -2.91
CA LEU A 15 -12.19 0.18 -1.83
C LEU A 15 -11.45 1.32 -1.12
N GLN A 16 -12.14 2.42 -0.88
CA GLN A 16 -11.63 3.53 -0.08
C GLN A 16 -12.64 3.88 1.00
N ALA A 17 -12.17 4.12 2.22
CA ALA A 17 -13.00 4.66 3.29
C ALA A 17 -12.87 6.19 3.30
N GLU A 18 -14.00 6.88 3.30
CA GLU A 18 -14.10 8.33 3.47
C GLU A 18 -15.07 8.59 4.63
N GLY A 19 -14.51 8.69 5.85
CA GLY A 19 -15.30 8.67 7.08
C GLY A 19 -16.10 7.36 7.22
N GLU A 20 -17.42 7.47 7.30
CA GLU A 20 -18.35 6.32 7.36
C GLU A 20 -18.83 5.82 5.99
N GLN A 21 -18.33 6.40 4.91
CA GLN A 21 -18.69 6.02 3.54
C GLN A 21 -17.61 5.14 2.92
N LEU A 22 -18.05 4.13 2.17
CA LEU A 22 -17.18 3.31 1.32
C LEU A 22 -17.31 3.80 -0.11
N GLN A 23 -16.23 4.34 -0.65
CA GLN A 23 -16.10 4.58 -2.08
C GLN A 23 -15.61 3.32 -2.80
N LEU A 24 -16.24 3.04 -3.93
CA LEU A 24 -15.98 1.88 -4.78
C LEU A 24 -15.45 2.36 -6.13
N ARG A 25 -14.28 1.87 -6.54
CA ARG A 25 -13.76 2.06 -7.90
C ARG A 25 -13.51 0.70 -8.54
N GLY A 26 -13.91 0.54 -9.79
CA GLY A 26 -13.70 -0.70 -10.54
C GLY A 26 -14.43 -0.67 -11.88
N ALA A 27 -14.12 -1.64 -12.74
CA ALA A 27 -14.82 -1.77 -14.02
C ALA A 27 -16.30 -2.11 -13.82
N LYS A 28 -17.20 -1.52 -14.63
CA LYS A 28 -18.66 -1.71 -14.53
C LYS A 28 -19.11 -3.18 -14.57
N GLY A 29 -18.37 -4.06 -15.24
CA GLY A 29 -18.66 -5.50 -15.30
C GLY A 29 -18.35 -6.27 -14.02
N VAL A 30 -17.53 -5.71 -13.12
CA VAL A 30 -17.12 -6.34 -11.86
C VAL A 30 -18.02 -5.90 -10.69
N LEU A 31 -18.56 -4.68 -10.77
CA LEU A 31 -19.54 -4.13 -9.84
C LEU A 31 -20.95 -4.68 -10.14
N THR A 32 -21.11 -6.00 -10.01
CA THR A 32 -22.40 -6.67 -10.17
C THR A 32 -23.29 -6.44 -8.94
N PRO A 33 -24.63 -6.58 -9.07
CA PRO A 33 -25.57 -6.43 -7.95
C PRO A 33 -25.25 -7.36 -6.77
N THR A 34 -24.74 -8.56 -7.05
CA THR A 34 -24.34 -9.55 -6.03
C THR A 34 -23.10 -9.09 -5.28
N THR A 35 -22.09 -8.56 -5.97
CA THR A 35 -20.89 -7.96 -5.34
C THR A 35 -21.26 -6.76 -4.46
N ILE A 36 -22.15 -5.88 -4.93
CA ILE A 36 -22.64 -4.72 -4.15
C ILE A 36 -23.41 -5.17 -2.91
N ALA A 37 -24.24 -6.21 -3.02
CA ALA A 37 -24.97 -6.76 -1.87
C ALA A 37 -24.02 -7.35 -0.81
N LEU A 38 -22.97 -8.05 -1.23
CA LEU A 38 -21.93 -8.57 -0.34
C LEU A 38 -21.16 -7.44 0.36
N LEU A 39 -20.76 -6.41 -0.37
CA LEU A 39 -20.09 -5.22 0.18
C LEU A 39 -20.95 -4.51 1.22
N LYS A 40 -22.26 -4.34 0.96
CA LYS A 40 -23.21 -3.75 1.92
C LYS A 40 -23.34 -4.60 3.19
N LYS A 41 -23.44 -5.92 3.03
CA LYS A 41 -23.55 -6.87 4.15
C LYS A 41 -22.34 -6.79 5.09
N HIS A 42 -21.14 -6.59 4.54
CA HIS A 42 -19.88 -6.55 5.29
C HIS A 42 -19.34 -5.12 5.53
N LYS A 43 -20.11 -4.07 5.22
CA LYS A 43 -19.67 -2.65 5.25
C LYS A 43 -18.95 -2.26 6.54
N GLY A 44 -19.48 -2.66 7.70
CA GLY A 44 -18.90 -2.30 9.00
C GLY A 44 -17.51 -2.92 9.23
N ALA A 45 -17.32 -4.19 8.87
CA ALA A 45 -16.03 -4.87 8.97
C ALA A 45 -15.01 -4.30 7.98
N ILE A 46 -15.44 -3.97 6.76
CA ILE A 46 -14.59 -3.34 5.74
C ILE A 46 -14.14 -1.96 6.20
N LEU A 47 -15.06 -1.12 6.68
CA LEU A 47 -14.71 0.22 7.18
C LEU A 47 -13.70 0.12 8.33
N ARG A 48 -13.94 -0.77 9.29
CA ARG A 48 -13.01 -1.01 10.39
C ARG A 48 -11.64 -1.45 9.88
N SER A 49 -11.58 -2.40 8.95
CA SER A 49 -10.30 -2.84 8.38
C SER A 49 -9.58 -1.76 7.56
N LEU A 50 -10.30 -0.79 6.98
CA LEU A 50 -9.72 0.32 6.21
C LEU A 50 -9.35 1.53 7.06
N THR A 51 -9.92 1.66 8.26
CA THR A 51 -9.68 2.77 9.20
C THR A 51 -8.85 2.37 10.41
N GLU A 52 -8.69 1.08 10.68
CA GLU A 52 -7.79 0.60 11.72
C GLU A 52 -6.35 1.08 11.41
N PRO A 53 -5.67 1.68 12.39
CA PRO A 53 -4.30 2.14 12.22
C PRO A 53 -3.43 0.95 11.82
N VAL A 54 -2.53 1.19 10.86
CA VAL A 54 -1.59 0.24 10.26
C VAL A 54 -1.03 -0.71 11.33
N GLY A 55 -1.54 -1.94 11.37
CA GLY A 55 -1.10 -2.99 12.29
C GLY A 55 0.05 -3.81 11.73
N ARG A 56 0.50 -4.84 12.46
CA ARG A 56 1.40 -5.85 11.90
C ARG A 56 0.63 -6.72 10.90
N TYR A 57 0.94 -6.57 9.63
CA TYR A 57 0.43 -7.45 8.57
C TYR A 57 1.44 -8.56 8.27
N PRO A 58 0.99 -9.75 7.84
CA PRO A 58 1.91 -10.74 7.29
C PRO A 58 2.62 -10.15 6.07
N LEU A 59 3.89 -10.53 5.88
CA LEU A 59 4.63 -10.22 4.68
C LEU A 59 3.95 -10.89 3.47
N SER A 60 4.03 -10.25 2.31
CA SER A 60 3.73 -10.92 1.04
C SER A 60 4.80 -11.98 0.74
N TYR A 61 4.48 -12.97 -0.09
CA TYR A 61 5.45 -14.00 -0.50
C TYR A 61 6.77 -13.43 -1.05
N GLY A 62 6.71 -12.33 -1.82
CA GLY A 62 7.90 -11.66 -2.32
C GLY A 62 8.73 -11.00 -1.21
N GLN A 63 8.07 -10.41 -0.21
CA GLN A 63 8.74 -9.84 0.96
C GLN A 63 9.36 -10.93 1.84
N GLU A 64 8.70 -12.07 2.03
CA GLU A 64 9.26 -13.22 2.76
C GLU A 64 10.51 -13.78 2.07
N ALA A 65 10.47 -13.94 0.75
CA ALA A 65 11.61 -14.41 -0.04
C ALA A 65 12.83 -13.46 0.06
N LEU A 66 12.58 -12.15 -0.02
CA LEU A 66 13.62 -11.14 0.16
C LEU A 66 14.18 -11.16 1.59
N TRP A 67 13.33 -11.29 2.61
CA TRP A 67 13.74 -11.36 4.01
C TRP A 67 14.59 -12.62 4.30
N TYR A 68 14.19 -13.77 3.76
CA TYR A 68 14.97 -15.00 3.88
C TYR A 68 16.35 -14.84 3.22
N THR A 69 16.37 -14.25 2.01
CA THR A 69 17.63 -14.01 1.29
C THR A 69 18.54 -13.05 2.06
N ALA A 70 17.98 -11.97 2.61
CA ALA A 70 18.73 -11.00 3.42
C ALA A 70 19.35 -11.64 4.66
N GLN A 71 18.67 -12.59 5.32
CA GLN A 71 19.26 -13.30 6.47
C GLN A 71 20.41 -14.23 6.08
N SER A 72 20.33 -14.87 4.91
CA SER A 72 21.39 -15.78 4.44
C SER A 72 22.68 -15.07 4.04
N ALA A 73 22.59 -13.79 3.68
CA ALA A 73 23.70 -12.97 3.21
C ALA A 73 23.58 -11.53 3.75
N ALA A 74 23.69 -11.38 5.07
CA ALA A 74 23.40 -10.14 5.79
C ALA A 74 24.19 -8.91 5.29
N ASP A 75 25.42 -9.11 4.81
CA ASP A 75 26.28 -8.02 4.31
C ASP A 75 26.15 -7.79 2.79
N SER A 76 25.23 -8.50 2.12
CA SER A 76 25.08 -8.41 0.66
C SER A 76 24.21 -7.23 0.23
N PRO A 77 24.69 -6.33 -0.65
CA PRO A 77 23.91 -5.23 -1.18
C PRO A 77 23.02 -5.65 -2.38
N LEU A 78 22.89 -6.94 -2.68
CA LEU A 78 22.32 -7.45 -3.93
C LEU A 78 20.93 -6.89 -4.27
N TYR A 79 20.12 -6.58 -3.25
CA TYR A 79 18.76 -6.05 -3.41
C TYR A 79 18.64 -4.56 -3.09
N ASN A 80 19.76 -3.87 -2.87
CA ASN A 80 19.77 -2.42 -2.70
C ASN A 80 19.80 -1.74 -4.06
N VAL A 81 18.74 -1.00 -4.38
CA VAL A 81 18.73 -0.12 -5.56
C VAL A 81 19.29 1.23 -5.15
N SER A 82 20.44 1.60 -5.70
CA SER A 82 21.08 2.89 -5.47
C SER A 82 21.11 3.70 -6.75
N ILE A 83 20.75 4.97 -6.66
CA ILE A 83 20.84 5.92 -7.77
C ILE A 83 21.58 7.18 -7.31
N ALA A 84 22.50 7.65 -8.15
CA ALA A 84 23.15 8.94 -7.99
C ALA A 84 22.64 9.88 -9.07
N LEU A 85 22.19 11.07 -8.67
CA LEU A 85 21.64 12.07 -9.58
C LEU A 85 22.50 13.35 -9.51
N ARG A 86 22.78 13.93 -10.67
CA ARG A 86 23.43 15.24 -10.78
C ARG A 86 22.41 16.27 -11.24
N ILE A 87 22.26 17.34 -10.46
CA ILE A 87 21.38 18.46 -10.80
C ILE A 87 22.25 19.58 -11.37
N HIS A 88 21.99 19.97 -12.62
CA HIS A 88 22.76 21.00 -13.34
C HIS A 88 22.20 22.42 -13.15
N SER A 89 21.64 22.70 -11.98
CA SER A 89 21.07 23.98 -11.60
C SER A 89 21.34 24.26 -10.11
N ALA A 90 21.06 25.48 -9.66
CA ALA A 90 21.05 25.79 -8.24
C ALA A 90 20.01 24.90 -7.53
N VAL A 91 20.38 24.40 -6.34
CA VAL A 91 19.52 23.57 -5.49
C VAL A 91 19.39 24.27 -4.15
N ASP A 92 18.15 24.41 -3.66
CA ASP A 92 17.89 24.76 -2.27
C ASP A 92 17.88 23.48 -1.42
N PRO A 93 18.91 23.22 -0.60
CA PRO A 93 19.00 21.99 0.19
C PRO A 93 17.89 21.91 1.26
N VAL A 94 17.42 23.04 1.78
CA VAL A 94 16.36 23.07 2.81
C VAL A 94 15.03 22.69 2.18
N ALA A 95 14.71 23.23 1.01
CA ALA A 95 13.51 22.84 0.27
C ALA A 95 13.54 21.36 -0.15
N LEU A 96 14.70 20.87 -0.58
CA LEU A 96 14.88 19.46 -0.97
C LEU A 96 14.64 18.52 0.22
N GLN A 97 15.25 18.81 1.37
CA GLN A 97 15.06 18.02 2.59
C GLN A 97 13.58 18.00 3.04
N ARG A 98 12.91 19.15 3.04
CA ARG A 98 11.48 19.25 3.39
C ARG A 98 10.60 18.41 2.46
N THR A 99 10.94 18.41 1.18
CA THR A 99 10.22 17.64 0.16
C THR A 99 10.36 16.14 0.44
N PHE A 100 11.58 15.63 0.67
CA PHE A 100 11.79 14.22 1.03
C PHE A 100 11.10 13.83 2.34
N GLN A 101 11.15 14.70 3.35
CA GLN A 101 10.45 14.46 4.61
C GLN A 101 8.94 14.32 4.39
N ALA A 102 8.34 15.17 3.55
CA ALA A 102 6.92 15.08 3.20
C ALA A 102 6.58 13.77 2.48
N PHE A 103 7.45 13.27 1.60
CA PHE A 103 7.30 11.95 0.98
C PHE A 103 7.31 10.82 2.03
N VAL A 104 8.29 10.82 2.95
CA VAL A 104 8.39 9.79 4.00
C VAL A 104 7.16 9.79 4.93
N ILE A 105 6.65 10.98 5.27
CA ILE A 105 5.43 11.11 6.08
C ILE A 105 4.21 10.54 5.32
N ARG A 106 4.10 10.88 4.03
CA ARG A 106 2.99 10.45 3.16
C ARG A 106 2.99 8.96 2.85
N HIS A 107 4.16 8.33 2.76
CA HIS A 107 4.32 6.94 2.34
C HIS A 107 4.77 6.06 3.51
N PRO A 108 3.85 5.31 4.16
CA PRO A 108 4.18 4.48 5.33
C PRO A 108 5.27 3.45 5.07
N LEU A 109 5.40 2.93 3.85
CA LEU A 109 6.42 1.93 3.47
C LEU A 109 7.86 2.48 3.47
N LEU A 110 8.03 3.81 3.57
CA LEU A 110 9.35 4.44 3.69
C LEU A 110 9.77 4.67 5.16
N ARG A 111 9.01 4.15 6.13
CA ARG A 111 9.26 4.22 7.57
C ARG A 111 9.26 2.82 8.18
#